data_AF-A0A7D4W8Y5-F1
#
_entry.id   AF-A0A7D4W8Y5-F1
#
_cell.length_a   1.000
_cell.length_b   1.000
_cell.length_c   1.000
_cell.angle_alpha   90.00
_cell.angle_beta   90.00
_cell.angle_gamma   90.00
#
_symmetry.space_group_name_H-M   'P 1'
#
loop_
_entity.id
_entity.type
_entity.pdbx_description
1 polymer ?
#
loop_
_entity_poly.entity_id
_entity_poly.type
_entity_poly.pdbx_seq_one_letter_code
_entity_poly.pdbx_strand_id
1 'polypeptide(L)'
;RSMQACEAVNIMDQCWRCKADWADNRQAMADCAQGFAKGTTGGKGGDVYVVTSEADDDPANPKEGTLRFGVTQGRPLWITFEKDMVISLTQELVVASDKTIDGRGAKVEITNGGLTLMDVKNIIISNINVHDVVELPGGMIKSGDGPATQRQKSDGDCITVAGGKQIWIDHCSFSKAFDGLVDVTLGSSHVTVSNCKFTQHS
;
A
#
# COMPACT_ATOMS: atom_id res chain seq x y z
N ARG A 1 -12.45 -7.74 26.72
CA ARG A 1 -11.34 -8.03 25.77
C ARG A 1 -10.23 -8.65 26.59
N SER A 2 -9.82 -9.89 26.33
CA SER A 2 -8.66 -10.46 27.04
C SER A 2 -7.45 -9.58 26.74
N MET A 3 -6.68 -9.24 27.78
CA MET A 3 -5.36 -8.62 27.63
C MET A 3 -4.41 -9.69 27.14
N GLN A 4 -4.46 -9.99 25.84
CA GLN A 4 -3.40 -10.75 25.23
C GLN A 4 -2.20 -9.80 25.15
N ALA A 5 -1.08 -10.17 25.79
CA ALA A 5 0.16 -9.43 25.69
C ALA A 5 0.51 -9.27 24.20
N CYS A 6 1.06 -8.11 23.83
CA CYS A 6 1.53 -7.95 22.47
C CYS A 6 2.65 -8.96 22.21
N GLU A 7 2.50 -9.76 21.14
CA GLU A 7 3.47 -10.77 20.74
C GLU A 7 4.16 -10.35 19.43
N ALA A 8 5.47 -10.59 19.37
CA ALA A 8 6.32 -10.39 18.20
C ALA A 8 7.16 -11.66 18.01
N VAL A 9 6.80 -12.47 17.01
CA VAL A 9 7.25 -13.86 16.91
C VAL A 9 8.32 -14.10 15.84
N ASN A 10 8.52 -13.16 14.92
CA ASN A 10 9.55 -13.22 13.88
C ASN A 10 10.50 -12.01 13.96
N ILE A 11 11.63 -12.10 13.25
CA ILE A 11 12.70 -11.10 13.29
C ILE A 11 12.26 -9.69 12.83
N MET A 12 11.30 -9.59 11.91
CA MET A 12 10.79 -8.29 11.45
C MET A 12 9.90 -7.67 12.53
N ASP A 13 8.96 -8.44 13.08
CA ASP A 13 8.08 -7.98 14.15
C ASP A 13 8.85 -7.58 15.40
N GLN A 14 9.87 -8.34 15.79
CA GLN A 14 10.69 -8.03 16.98
C GLN A 14 11.38 -6.66 16.88
N CYS A 15 11.60 -6.16 15.67
CA CYS A 15 12.24 -4.87 15.43
C CYS A 15 11.31 -3.68 15.73
N TRP A 16 10.02 -3.74 15.37
CA TRP A 16 9.09 -2.59 15.49
C TRP A 16 7.80 -2.85 16.29
N ARG A 17 7.33 -4.09 16.35
CA ARG A 17 6.06 -4.44 16.99
C ARG A 17 6.21 -4.39 18.51
N CYS A 18 5.10 -4.12 19.19
CA CYS A 18 5.03 -4.05 20.66
C CYS A 18 5.88 -2.95 21.31
N LYS A 19 6.42 -2.01 20.53
CA LYS A 19 7.05 -0.79 21.04
C LYS A 19 5.95 0.13 21.55
N ALA A 20 6.04 0.60 22.79
CA ALA A 20 4.99 1.41 23.41
C ALA A 20 4.79 2.76 22.69
N ASP A 21 5.84 3.27 22.06
CA ASP A 21 5.91 4.54 21.33
C ASP A 21 5.63 4.39 19.82
N TRP A 22 5.18 3.22 19.34
CA TRP A 22 5.03 2.97 17.89
C TRP A 22 4.18 4.03 17.18
N ALA A 23 3.17 4.59 17.86
CA ALA A 23 2.27 5.59 17.29
C ALA A 23 2.94 6.96 17.14
N ASP A 24 3.87 7.31 18.05
CA ASP A 24 4.66 8.54 18.01
C ASP A 24 5.92 8.38 17.15
N ASN A 25 6.36 7.12 16.93
CA ASN A 25 7.55 6.76 16.19
C ASN A 25 7.24 5.80 15.02
N ARG A 26 6.16 6.09 14.29
CA ARG A 26 5.62 5.21 13.23
C ARG A 26 6.67 4.82 12.20
N GLN A 27 7.52 5.77 11.83
CA GLN A 27 8.50 5.60 10.76
C GLN A 27 9.64 4.65 11.11
N ALA A 28 9.85 4.31 12.40
CA ALA A 28 10.86 3.33 12.83
C ALA A 28 10.66 1.94 12.21
N MET A 29 9.43 1.60 11.82
CA MET A 29 9.12 0.34 11.13
C MET A 29 9.94 0.16 9.84
N ALA A 30 10.27 1.25 9.15
CA ALA A 30 11.01 1.19 7.88
C ALA A 30 12.45 0.67 8.03
N ASP A 31 13.00 0.64 9.25
CA ASP A 31 14.33 0.07 9.49
C ASP A 31 14.31 -1.47 9.64
N CYS A 32 13.12 -2.07 9.62
CA CYS A 32 12.92 -3.46 9.99
C CYS A 32 12.78 -4.43 8.81
N ALA A 33 12.71 -3.92 7.57
CA ALA A 33 12.63 -4.74 6.37
C ALA A 33 13.77 -5.77 6.31
N GLN A 34 13.46 -7.02 5.99
CA GLN A 34 14.44 -8.09 5.76
C GLN A 34 14.28 -8.69 4.36
N GLY A 35 15.13 -9.66 4.01
CA GLY A 35 15.12 -10.30 2.70
C GLY A 35 15.62 -9.36 1.60
N PHE A 36 15.11 -9.55 0.37
CA PHE A 36 15.57 -8.79 -0.79
C PHE A 36 15.20 -7.30 -0.74
N ALA A 37 14.15 -6.91 -0.01
CA ALA A 37 13.77 -5.51 0.20
C ALA A 37 14.44 -4.87 1.42
N LYS A 38 15.45 -5.50 2.06
CA LYS A 38 16.20 -4.86 3.15
C LYS A 38 16.74 -3.51 2.70
N GLY A 39 16.50 -2.48 3.51
CA GLY A 39 16.87 -1.09 3.20
C GLY A 39 15.77 -0.28 2.50
N THR A 40 14.61 -0.87 2.20
CA THR A 40 13.43 -0.14 1.75
C THR A 40 12.95 0.79 2.87
N THR A 41 12.91 2.09 2.61
CA THR A 41 12.56 3.12 3.59
C THR A 41 11.15 3.69 3.40
N GLY A 42 10.54 3.48 2.24
CA GLY A 42 9.23 4.01 1.91
C GLY A 42 9.22 5.54 1.97
N GLY A 43 8.21 6.08 2.64
CA GLY A 43 8.07 7.51 2.91
C GLY A 43 8.82 8.04 4.14
N LYS A 44 9.73 7.26 4.74
CA LYS A 44 10.49 7.70 5.94
C LYS A 44 11.24 9.01 5.67
N GLY A 45 11.18 9.94 6.61
CA GLY A 45 11.73 11.29 6.50
C GLY A 45 10.83 12.28 5.75
N GLY A 46 9.76 11.80 5.10
CA GLY A 46 8.69 12.64 4.55
C GLY A 46 7.63 13.00 5.59
N ASP A 47 6.72 13.88 5.20
CA ASP A 47 5.59 14.27 6.04
C ASP A 47 4.63 13.10 6.23
N VAL A 48 3.95 13.11 7.39
CA VAL A 48 2.80 12.25 7.61
C VAL A 48 1.60 12.83 6.88
N TYR A 49 1.00 12.05 6.00
CA TYR A 49 -0.24 12.41 5.30
C TYR A 49 -1.38 11.55 5.84
N VAL A 50 -2.41 12.18 6.40
CA VAL A 50 -3.55 11.46 6.98
C VAL A 50 -4.69 11.42 5.97
N VAL A 51 -5.08 10.22 5.56
CA VAL A 51 -6.31 9.98 4.80
C VAL A 51 -7.49 10.22 5.74
N THR A 52 -8.36 11.13 5.34
CA THR A 52 -9.58 11.56 6.06
C THR A 52 -10.86 11.24 5.29
N SER A 53 -10.74 10.86 4.01
CA SER A 53 -11.85 10.55 3.14
C SER A 53 -11.66 9.20 2.43
N GLU A 54 -12.73 8.41 2.40
CA GLU A 54 -12.82 7.14 1.69
C GLU A 54 -13.13 7.30 0.19
N ALA A 55 -13.37 8.54 -0.27
CA ALA A 55 -13.82 8.81 -1.62
C ALA A 55 -12.74 8.54 -2.68
N ASP A 56 -13.17 8.02 -3.84
CA ASP A 56 -12.34 7.80 -5.02
C ASP A 56 -13.07 8.19 -6.32
N ASP A 57 -13.93 9.21 -6.24
CA ASP A 57 -14.92 9.55 -7.29
C ASP A 57 -14.31 10.10 -8.58
N ASP A 58 -13.12 10.71 -8.51
CA ASP A 58 -12.40 11.27 -9.66
C ASP A 58 -10.95 10.75 -9.67
N PRO A 59 -10.66 9.66 -10.41
CA PRO A 59 -9.33 9.08 -10.49
C PRO A 59 -8.32 9.98 -11.23
N ALA A 60 -8.79 10.97 -12.01
CA ALA A 60 -7.93 11.91 -12.73
C ALA A 60 -7.54 13.12 -11.86
N ASN A 61 -8.45 13.58 -11.00
CA ASN A 61 -8.25 14.75 -10.14
C ASN A 61 -8.60 14.41 -8.67
N PRO A 62 -7.77 13.59 -8.00
CA PRO A 62 -8.04 13.21 -6.62
C PRO A 62 -8.00 14.44 -5.70
N LYS A 63 -8.92 14.50 -4.75
CA LYS A 63 -8.98 15.58 -3.75
C LYS A 63 -8.04 15.30 -2.58
N GLU A 64 -7.43 16.34 -2.03
CA GLU A 64 -6.70 16.25 -0.77
C GLU A 64 -7.58 15.64 0.33
N GLY A 65 -6.98 14.79 1.17
CA GLY A 65 -7.66 13.96 2.16
C GLY A 65 -7.99 12.54 1.67
N THR A 66 -7.98 12.26 0.36
CA THR A 66 -8.17 10.89 -0.16
C THR A 66 -6.85 10.11 -0.22
N LEU A 67 -6.94 8.78 -0.26
CA LEU A 67 -5.78 7.91 -0.45
C LEU A 67 -5.11 8.18 -1.81
N ARG A 68 -5.88 8.30 -2.90
CA ARG A 68 -5.35 8.56 -4.25
C ARG A 68 -4.54 9.84 -4.33
N PHE A 69 -4.96 10.91 -3.65
CA PHE A 69 -4.16 12.13 -3.60
C PHE A 69 -2.81 11.87 -2.93
N GLY A 70 -2.79 11.22 -1.76
CA GLY A 70 -1.55 10.95 -1.02
C GLY A 70 -0.56 10.08 -1.80
N VAL A 71 -1.02 8.96 -2.38
CA VAL A 71 -0.13 8.01 -3.06
C VAL A 71 0.44 8.55 -4.38
N THR A 72 -0.18 9.56 -4.98
CA THR A 72 0.26 10.14 -6.26
C THR A 72 1.17 11.36 -6.11
N GLN A 73 1.44 11.84 -4.90
CA GLN A 73 2.38 12.96 -4.71
C GLN A 73 3.81 12.55 -5.09
N GLY A 74 4.57 13.42 -5.73
CA GLY A 74 5.96 13.15 -6.13
C GLY A 74 6.98 13.21 -4.99
N ARG A 75 6.58 13.70 -3.82
CA ARG A 75 7.43 13.77 -2.61
C ARG A 75 7.27 12.55 -1.70
N PRO A 76 8.26 12.22 -0.85
CA PRO A 76 8.12 11.15 0.12
C PRO A 76 6.96 11.40 1.08
N LEU A 77 6.12 10.38 1.31
CA LEU A 77 4.98 10.49 2.24
C LEU A 77 4.77 9.22 3.06
N TRP A 78 4.59 9.41 4.36
CA TRP A 78 4.10 8.36 5.27
C TRP A 78 2.59 8.50 5.42
N ILE A 79 1.84 7.66 4.71
CA ILE A 79 0.39 7.75 4.61
C ILE A 79 -0.25 6.91 5.71
N THR A 80 -1.09 7.54 6.54
CA THR A 80 -1.87 6.91 7.61
C THR A 80 -3.35 7.18 7.42
N PHE A 81 -4.20 6.58 8.25
CA PHE A 81 -5.66 6.69 8.16
C PHE A 81 -6.23 7.23 9.47
N GLU A 82 -7.15 8.19 9.38
CA GLU A 82 -7.77 8.83 10.55
C GLU A 82 -8.61 7.85 11.37
N LYS A 83 -9.25 6.90 10.69
CA LYS A 83 -10.22 5.95 11.25
C LYS A 83 -10.28 4.68 10.40
N ASP A 84 -11.06 3.70 10.86
CA ASP A 84 -11.44 2.55 10.05
C ASP A 84 -12.08 3.03 8.74
N MET A 85 -11.67 2.44 7.62
CA MET A 85 -12.06 2.89 6.29
C MET A 85 -12.31 1.72 5.33
N VAL A 86 -13.34 1.85 4.50
CA VAL A 86 -13.54 1.00 3.31
C VAL A 86 -13.45 1.90 2.07
N ILE A 87 -12.33 1.78 1.35
CA ILE A 87 -12.04 2.58 0.16
C ILE A 87 -12.33 1.72 -1.07
N SER A 88 -13.45 1.96 -1.72
CA SER A 88 -13.81 1.28 -2.97
C SER A 88 -13.28 2.08 -4.15
N LEU A 89 -12.28 1.54 -4.83
CA LEU A 89 -11.59 2.24 -5.92
C LEU A 89 -12.45 2.24 -7.18
N THR A 90 -12.47 3.36 -7.90
CA THR A 90 -13.18 3.47 -9.18
C THR A 90 -12.31 3.07 -10.38
N GLN A 91 -10.98 3.11 -10.20
CA GLN A 91 -9.93 2.67 -11.13
C GLN A 91 -8.73 2.14 -10.34
N GLU A 92 -7.76 1.49 -11.01
CA GLU A 92 -6.49 1.10 -10.37
C GLU A 92 -5.85 2.28 -9.61
N LEU A 93 -5.25 1.99 -8.46
CA LEU A 93 -4.57 2.98 -7.62
C LEU A 93 -3.07 2.98 -7.95
N VAL A 94 -2.65 3.92 -8.81
CA VAL A 94 -1.23 4.06 -9.18
C VAL A 94 -0.48 4.77 -8.06
N VAL A 95 0.54 4.11 -7.52
CA VAL A 95 1.33 4.62 -6.38
C VAL A 95 2.68 5.12 -6.88
N ALA A 96 3.03 6.37 -6.56
CA ALA A 96 4.32 6.96 -6.87
C ALA A 96 5.45 6.42 -5.96
N SER A 97 6.70 6.72 -6.32
CA SER A 97 7.87 6.32 -5.50
C SER A 97 7.87 6.97 -4.11
N ASP A 98 8.66 6.40 -3.20
CA ASP A 98 8.91 6.94 -1.85
C ASP A 98 7.63 7.07 -1.02
N LYS A 99 6.85 5.98 -0.96
CA LYS A 99 5.58 5.93 -0.23
C LYS A 99 5.62 4.87 0.85
N THR A 100 5.03 5.21 2.00
CA THR A 100 4.55 4.20 2.94
C THR A 100 3.05 4.31 3.03
N ILE A 101 2.32 3.21 2.79
CA ILE A 101 0.91 3.08 3.16
C ILE A 101 0.87 2.27 4.47
N ASP A 102 0.57 2.94 5.58
CA ASP A 102 0.60 2.38 6.94
C ASP A 102 -0.82 2.33 7.53
N GLY A 103 -1.44 1.15 7.49
CA GLY A 103 -2.77 0.90 8.06
C GLY A 103 -2.79 0.74 9.59
N ARG A 104 -1.65 0.81 10.30
CA ARG A 104 -1.63 0.58 11.76
C ARG A 104 -2.46 1.63 12.50
N GLY A 105 -3.35 1.15 13.37
CA GLY A 105 -4.26 1.98 14.17
C GLY A 105 -5.67 2.11 13.59
N ALA A 106 -5.90 1.60 12.38
CA ALA A 106 -7.21 1.56 11.74
C ALA A 106 -7.44 0.22 11.03
N LYS A 107 -8.69 -0.17 10.84
CA LYS A 107 -9.07 -1.25 9.92
C LYS A 107 -9.29 -0.65 8.53
N VAL A 108 -8.33 -0.86 7.63
CA VAL A 108 -8.36 -0.31 6.27
C VAL A 108 -8.61 -1.40 5.26
N GLU A 109 -9.71 -1.28 4.52
CA GLU A 109 -10.11 -2.17 3.43
C GLU A 109 -10.04 -1.41 2.11
N ILE A 110 -9.39 -1.99 1.10
CA ILE A 110 -9.35 -1.49 -0.28
C ILE A 110 -10.06 -2.53 -1.15
N THR A 111 -11.07 -2.08 -1.91
CA THR A 111 -11.92 -2.98 -2.69
C THR A 111 -12.08 -2.50 -4.13
N ASN A 112 -12.62 -3.38 -4.98
CA ASN A 112 -12.98 -3.15 -6.39
C ASN A 112 -11.77 -2.95 -7.33
N GLY A 113 -10.77 -2.14 -6.96
CA GLY A 113 -9.53 -1.96 -7.70
C GLY A 113 -8.28 -2.43 -6.94
N GLY A 114 -7.20 -2.62 -7.68
CA GLY A 114 -5.87 -2.97 -7.16
C GLY A 114 -4.90 -1.81 -7.03
N LEU A 115 -3.76 -2.06 -6.41
CA LEU A 115 -2.64 -1.12 -6.34
C LEU A 115 -1.62 -1.43 -7.43
N THR A 116 -1.23 -0.41 -8.20
CA THR A 116 -0.26 -0.55 -9.29
C THR A 116 1.03 0.18 -8.96
N LEU A 117 2.13 -0.58 -8.83
CA LEU A 117 3.50 -0.12 -8.61
C LEU A 117 4.30 -0.30 -9.91
N MET A 118 4.13 0.63 -10.86
CA MET A 118 4.75 0.57 -12.18
C MET A 118 5.92 1.54 -12.31
N ASP A 119 7.13 1.03 -12.61
CA ASP A 119 8.37 1.80 -12.78
C ASP A 119 8.72 2.72 -11.60
N VAL A 120 8.36 2.30 -10.39
CA VAL A 120 8.56 3.02 -9.13
C VAL A 120 9.50 2.29 -8.19
N LYS A 121 9.96 3.00 -7.16
CA LYS A 121 10.85 2.44 -6.16
C LYS A 121 10.54 2.89 -4.75
N ASN A 122 11.09 2.16 -3.79
CA ASN A 122 11.12 2.52 -2.38
C ASN A 122 9.70 2.68 -1.82
N ILE A 123 8.95 1.58 -1.78
CA ILE A 123 7.56 1.57 -1.35
C ILE A 123 7.38 0.55 -0.22
N ILE A 124 6.68 0.97 0.84
CA ILE A 124 6.20 0.11 1.91
C ILE A 124 4.68 0.09 1.86
N ILE A 125 4.07 -1.09 1.81
CA ILE A 125 2.63 -1.26 1.96
C ILE A 125 2.42 -2.17 3.15
N SER A 126 1.74 -1.67 4.18
CA SER A 126 1.59 -2.43 5.41
C SER A 126 0.25 -2.25 6.11
N ASN A 127 -0.21 -3.33 6.76
CA ASN A 127 -1.39 -3.37 7.62
C ASN A 127 -2.71 -2.97 6.92
N ILE A 128 -2.85 -3.26 5.63
CA ILE A 128 -4.10 -3.06 4.87
C ILE A 128 -4.71 -4.39 4.40
N ASN A 129 -6.01 -4.39 4.15
CA ASN A 129 -6.72 -5.51 3.53
C ASN A 129 -7.12 -5.12 2.11
N VAL A 130 -6.71 -5.88 1.10
CA VAL A 130 -7.12 -5.65 -0.29
C VAL A 130 -7.90 -6.87 -0.77
N HIS A 131 -9.14 -6.68 -1.21
CA HIS A 131 -10.00 -7.80 -1.58
C HIS A 131 -11.14 -7.44 -2.51
N ASP A 132 -11.78 -8.47 -3.08
CA ASP A 132 -12.88 -8.31 -4.04
C ASP A 132 -12.46 -7.35 -5.18
N VAL A 133 -11.22 -7.54 -5.67
CA VAL A 133 -10.66 -6.76 -6.78
C VAL A 133 -11.17 -7.33 -8.09
N VAL A 134 -11.61 -6.45 -8.98
CA VAL A 134 -12.10 -6.80 -10.32
C VAL A 134 -11.28 -6.10 -11.39
N GLU A 135 -11.42 -6.53 -12.63
CA GLU A 135 -10.95 -5.77 -13.77
C GLU A 135 -11.72 -4.45 -13.90
N LEU A 136 -11.00 -3.35 -14.02
CA LEU A 136 -11.55 -2.02 -14.25
C LEU A 136 -11.18 -1.55 -15.66
N PRO A 137 -12.06 -0.80 -16.36
CA PRO A 137 -11.92 -0.51 -17.79
C PRO A 137 -10.74 0.40 -18.15
N GLY A 138 -10.06 1.00 -17.17
CA GLY A 138 -9.08 2.06 -17.39
C GLY A 138 -9.74 3.41 -17.64
N GLY A 139 -8.91 4.43 -17.87
CA GLY A 139 -9.37 5.81 -18.03
C GLY A 139 -8.25 6.81 -17.84
N MET A 140 -8.61 8.08 -17.65
CA MET A 140 -7.67 9.10 -17.21
C MET A 140 -7.39 8.91 -15.73
N ILE A 141 -6.14 8.60 -15.37
CA ILE A 141 -5.75 8.27 -13.99
C ILE A 141 -4.52 9.09 -13.60
N LYS A 142 -4.57 9.67 -12.39
CA LYS A 142 -3.45 10.37 -11.75
C LYS A 142 -2.39 9.35 -11.30
N SER A 143 -1.13 9.60 -11.64
CA SER A 143 0.02 8.70 -11.35
C SER A 143 1.25 9.40 -10.78
N GLY A 144 1.16 10.71 -10.53
CA GLY A 144 2.29 11.56 -10.13
C GLY A 144 1.87 13.03 -10.03
N ASP A 145 2.83 13.94 -9.87
CA ASP A 145 2.56 15.39 -9.81
C ASP A 145 2.00 15.96 -11.13
N GLY A 146 2.35 15.34 -12.26
CA GLY A 146 1.86 15.71 -13.59
C GLY A 146 0.36 15.46 -13.80
N PRO A 147 -0.23 15.92 -14.92
CA PRO A 147 -1.64 15.65 -15.22
C PRO A 147 -1.91 14.15 -15.30
N ALA A 148 -3.17 13.76 -15.08
CA ALA A 148 -3.61 12.39 -15.33
C ALA A 148 -3.29 11.95 -16.76
N THR A 149 -2.99 10.67 -16.93
CA THR A 149 -2.70 10.08 -18.25
C THR A 149 -3.70 8.96 -18.55
N GLN A 150 -3.89 8.68 -19.84
CA GLN A 150 -4.73 7.56 -20.26
C GLN A 150 -4.05 6.24 -19.87
N ARG A 151 -4.75 5.41 -19.11
CA ARG A 151 -4.36 4.05 -18.77
C ARG A 151 -5.37 3.05 -19.33
N GLN A 152 -4.89 1.83 -19.57
CA GLN A 152 -5.68 0.75 -20.14
C GLN A 152 -6.47 0.03 -19.05
N LYS A 153 -7.24 -0.98 -19.47
CA LYS A 153 -7.91 -1.92 -18.58
C LYS A 153 -6.90 -2.50 -17.57
N SER A 154 -7.29 -2.59 -16.31
CA SER A 154 -6.48 -3.24 -15.27
C SER A 154 -6.70 -4.76 -15.28
N ASP A 155 -5.65 -5.51 -14.94
CA ASP A 155 -5.67 -6.98 -14.92
C ASP A 155 -6.53 -7.55 -13.78
N GLY A 156 -6.70 -6.78 -12.70
CA GLY A 156 -7.56 -7.16 -11.57
C GLY A 156 -6.81 -7.82 -10.41
N ASP A 157 -5.52 -7.53 -10.26
CA ASP A 157 -4.70 -7.99 -9.14
C ASP A 157 -4.90 -7.15 -7.87
N CYS A 158 -4.68 -7.69 -6.67
CA CYS A 158 -4.62 -6.83 -5.47
C CYS A 158 -3.42 -5.88 -5.50
N ILE A 159 -2.22 -6.38 -5.82
CA ILE A 159 -1.02 -5.56 -6.01
C ILE A 159 -0.26 -6.03 -7.25
N THR A 160 -0.07 -5.13 -8.22
CA THR A 160 0.80 -5.35 -9.38
C THR A 160 2.12 -4.59 -9.19
N VAL A 161 3.25 -5.28 -9.23
CA VAL A 161 4.61 -4.72 -9.19
C VAL A 161 5.31 -4.96 -10.53
N ALA A 162 5.30 -3.94 -11.38
CA ALA A 162 5.82 -3.98 -12.74
C ALA A 162 7.06 -3.07 -12.88
N GLY A 163 8.25 -3.64 -13.08
CA GLY A 163 9.50 -2.86 -13.13
C GLY A 163 9.90 -2.19 -11.80
N GLY A 164 9.23 -2.53 -10.71
CA GLY A 164 9.39 -1.92 -9.39
C GLY A 164 10.67 -2.36 -8.66
N LYS A 165 11.22 -1.50 -7.81
CA LYS A 165 12.44 -1.79 -7.04
C LYS A 165 12.34 -1.39 -5.58
N GLN A 166 12.83 -2.22 -4.67
CA GLN A 166 12.80 -1.94 -3.21
C GLN A 166 11.35 -1.76 -2.74
N ILE A 167 10.62 -2.88 -2.76
CA ILE A 167 9.20 -2.93 -2.42
C ILE A 167 9.02 -3.88 -1.24
N TRP A 168 8.43 -3.39 -0.16
CA TRP A 168 8.14 -4.20 1.02
C TRP A 168 6.63 -4.22 1.28
N ILE A 169 6.04 -5.41 1.12
CA ILE A 169 4.62 -5.66 1.38
C ILE A 169 4.55 -6.51 2.66
N ASP A 170 4.06 -5.92 3.75
CA ASP A 170 4.14 -6.52 5.08
C ASP A 170 2.82 -6.45 5.86
N HIS A 171 2.41 -7.52 6.52
CA HIS A 171 1.18 -7.51 7.34
C HIS A 171 -0.11 -7.16 6.60
N CYS A 172 -0.15 -7.39 5.28
CA CYS A 172 -1.36 -7.19 4.49
C CYS A 172 -2.21 -8.47 4.41
N SER A 173 -3.52 -8.31 4.21
CA SER A 173 -4.40 -9.43 3.86
C SER A 173 -4.89 -9.28 2.42
N PHE A 174 -4.85 -10.37 1.66
CA PHE A 174 -5.26 -10.41 0.25
C PHE A 174 -6.24 -11.55 0.01
N SER A 175 -7.35 -11.28 -0.69
CA SER A 175 -8.32 -12.32 -1.04
C SER A 175 -9.23 -11.94 -2.20
N LYS A 176 -9.74 -12.92 -2.94
CA LYS A 176 -10.78 -12.72 -3.97
C LYS A 176 -10.43 -11.64 -5.00
N ALA A 177 -9.19 -11.60 -5.47
CA ALA A 177 -8.86 -10.87 -6.69
C ALA A 177 -9.40 -11.61 -7.92
N PHE A 178 -9.59 -10.88 -9.01
CA PHE A 178 -10.02 -11.42 -10.29
C PHE A 178 -8.91 -12.23 -10.97
N ASP A 179 -7.68 -11.70 -11.00
CA ASP A 179 -6.51 -12.38 -11.56
C ASP A 179 -5.54 -12.84 -10.47
N GLY A 180 -4.47 -12.11 -10.15
CA GLY A 180 -3.50 -12.46 -9.10
C GLY A 180 -3.72 -11.72 -7.76
N LEU A 181 -3.20 -12.25 -6.64
CA LEU A 181 -3.16 -11.47 -5.39
C LEU A 181 -1.98 -10.48 -5.40
N VAL A 182 -0.76 -10.96 -5.67
CA VAL A 182 0.44 -10.11 -5.75
C VAL A 182 1.29 -10.57 -6.92
N ASP A 183 1.41 -9.72 -7.92
CA ASP A 183 2.14 -10.01 -9.15
C ASP A 183 3.44 -9.19 -9.20
N VAL A 184 4.55 -9.86 -9.48
CA VAL A 184 5.89 -9.23 -9.53
C VAL A 184 6.54 -9.58 -10.87
N THR A 185 6.49 -8.64 -11.81
CA THR A 185 6.81 -8.87 -13.23
C THR A 185 7.74 -7.79 -13.80
N LEU A 186 8.04 -7.87 -15.10
CA LEU A 186 8.74 -6.84 -15.88
C LEU A 186 10.08 -6.35 -15.28
N GLY A 187 10.90 -7.27 -14.78
CA GLY A 187 12.23 -6.94 -14.26
C GLY A 187 12.22 -6.29 -12.87
N SER A 188 11.10 -6.39 -12.15
CA SER A 188 11.02 -6.02 -10.74
C SER A 188 12.08 -6.74 -9.90
N SER A 189 12.64 -6.06 -8.89
CA SER A 189 13.69 -6.63 -8.05
C SER A 189 13.65 -6.04 -6.63
N HIS A 190 14.35 -6.67 -5.69
CA HIS A 190 14.40 -6.20 -4.30
C HIS A 190 13.01 -6.11 -3.66
N VAL A 191 12.21 -7.17 -3.82
CA VAL A 191 10.86 -7.26 -3.28
C VAL A 191 10.84 -8.26 -2.12
N THR A 192 10.22 -7.88 -1.01
CA THR A 192 9.93 -8.77 0.12
C THR A 192 8.43 -8.72 0.36
N VAL A 193 7.80 -9.89 0.38
CA VAL A 193 6.42 -10.09 0.84
C VAL A 193 6.50 -10.89 2.13
N SER A 194 6.08 -10.29 3.26
CA SER A 194 6.26 -10.87 4.60
C SER A 194 5.02 -10.71 5.46
N ASN A 195 4.80 -11.65 6.38
CA ASN A 195 3.71 -11.58 7.37
C ASN A 195 2.30 -11.33 6.79
N CYS A 196 2.11 -11.60 5.50
CA CYS A 196 0.86 -11.38 4.80
C CYS A 196 -0.04 -12.61 4.91
N LYS A 197 -1.35 -12.40 4.80
CA LYS A 197 -2.36 -13.46 4.75
C LYS A 197 -3.00 -13.51 3.37
N PHE A 198 -2.78 -14.61 2.66
CA PHE A 198 -3.39 -14.89 1.35
C PHE A 198 -4.48 -15.95 1.53
N THR A 199 -5.71 -15.64 1.15
CA THR A 199 -6.84 -16.58 1.34
C THR A 199 -7.89 -16.43 0.26
N GLN A 200 -8.69 -17.47 0.02
CA GLN A 200 -9.87 -17.42 -0.85
C GLN A 200 -9.54 -16.93 -2.27
N HIS A 201 -8.61 -17.62 -2.93
CA HIS A 201 -8.13 -17.30 -4.26
C HIS A 201 -7.63 -18.58 -4.95
N SER A 202 -7.67 -18.64 -6.28
CA SER A 202 -7.38 -19.84 -7.08
C SER A 202 -5.98 -19.82 -7.68
#